data_AF-A0A497R5R3-F1
#
_entry.id   AF-A0A497R5R3-F1
#
_cell.length_a   1.000
_cell.length_b   1.000
_cell.length_c   1.000
_cell.angle_alpha   90.00
_cell.angle_beta   90.00
_cell.angle_gamma   90.00
#
_symmetry.space_group_name_H-M   'P 1'
#
loop_
_entity.id
_entity.type
_entity.pdbx_description
1 polymer ?
#
loop_
_entity_poly.entity_id
_entity_poly.type
_entity_poly.pdbx_seq_one_letter_code
_entity_poly.pdbx_strand_id
1 'polypeptide(L)'
;MSVKTKITLSLSKDIVDEIRRELTGESFSRIVEKSLENTSGVLFIKKISSTLNLEREIVSPKDVPKIRKKVRDVKAEEVVREIRESRV
;
A
#
# COMPACT_ATOMS: atom_id res chain seq x y z
N MET A 1 0.00 -21.27 2.02
CA MET A 1 0.54 -21.14 3.41
C MET A 1 1.42 -19.90 3.46
N SER A 2 1.19 -18.95 4.38
CA SER A 2 2.12 -17.82 4.54
C SER A 2 3.29 -18.25 5.42
N VAL A 3 4.51 -18.17 4.91
CA VAL A 3 5.71 -18.38 5.72
C VAL A 3 5.88 -17.17 6.65
N LYS A 4 5.88 -17.39 7.97
CA LYS A 4 6.14 -16.33 8.95
C LYS A 4 7.64 -16.28 9.25
N THR A 5 8.25 -15.11 9.11
CA THR A 5 9.65 -14.87 9.52
C THR A 5 9.66 -14.09 10.83
N LYS A 6 10.36 -14.60 11.84
CA LYS A 6 10.62 -13.87 13.08
C LYS A 6 11.88 -13.02 12.90
N ILE A 7 11.79 -11.76 13.31
CA ILE A 7 12.90 -10.81 13.30
C ILE A 7 13.06 -10.22 14.71
N THR A 8 14.31 -10.03 15.13
CA THR A 8 14.65 -9.35 16.38
C THR A 8 15.11 -7.94 16.02
N LEU A 9 14.54 -6.92 16.68
CA LEU A 9 14.87 -5.52 16.46
C LEU A 9 15.47 -4.93 17.73
N SER A 10 16.59 -4.22 17.58
CA SER A 10 17.17 -3.40 18.64
C SER A 10 16.65 -1.97 18.48
N LEU A 11 15.88 -1.49 19.45
CA LEU A 11 15.24 -0.17 19.42
C LEU A 11 15.60 0.60 20.69
N SER A 12 15.51 1.93 20.64
CA SER A 12 15.63 2.77 21.84
C SER A 12 14.51 2.43 22.82
N LYS A 13 14.87 2.32 24.11
CA LYS A 13 13.93 1.99 25.18
C LYS A 13 12.84 3.04 25.32
N ASP A 14 13.20 4.32 25.21
CA ASP A 14 12.26 5.43 25.37
C ASP A 14 11.14 5.38 24.32
N ILE A 15 11.49 5.05 23.07
CA ILE A 15 10.55 4.88 21.97
C ILE A 15 9.59 3.71 22.25
N VAL A 16 10.11 2.59 22.77
CA VAL A 16 9.28 1.42 23.09
C VAL A 16 8.31 1.73 24.22
N ASP A 17 8.76 2.45 25.24
CA ASP A 17 7.95 2.82 26.40
C ASP A 17 6.85 3.83 26.04
N GLU A 18 7.13 4.79 25.14
CA GLU A 18 6.14 5.74 24.61
C GLU A 18 5.04 5.02 23.82
N ILE A 19 5.40 4.21 22.82
CA ILE A 19 4.44 3.47 21.99
C ILE A 19 3.60 2.51 22.84
N ARG A 20 4.18 1.87 23.86
CA ARG A 20 3.44 1.00 24.78
C ARG A 20 2.36 1.72 25.57
N ARG A 21 2.53 3.01 25.87
CA ARG A 21 1.51 3.80 26.57
C ARG A 21 0.34 4.17 25.66
N GLU A 22 0.60 4.39 24.38
CA GLU A 22 -0.43 4.72 23.38
C GLU A 22 -1.21 3.49 22.89
N LEU A 23 -0.69 2.28 23.15
CA LEU A 23 -1.30 1.04 22.73
C LEU A 23 -2.56 0.69 23.54
N THR A 24 -3.71 1.20 23.11
CA THR A 24 -5.03 0.78 23.60
C THR A 24 -5.47 -0.53 22.93
N GLY A 25 -4.90 -1.66 23.36
CA GLY A 25 -5.36 -3.01 23.00
C GLY A 25 -4.74 -3.65 21.75
N GLU A 26 -3.89 -2.95 20.99
CA GLU A 26 -3.06 -3.58 19.94
C GLU A 26 -1.71 -4.07 20.50
N SER A 27 -1.15 -5.12 19.91
CA SER A 27 0.20 -5.54 20.28
C SER A 27 1.24 -4.70 19.56
N PHE A 28 2.36 -4.41 20.23
CA PHE A 28 3.51 -3.72 19.63
C PHE A 28 3.99 -4.40 18.34
N SER A 29 4.00 -5.75 18.33
CA SER A 29 4.32 -6.54 17.14
C SER A 29 3.38 -6.26 15.98
N ARG A 30 2.08 -6.07 16.23
CA ARG A 30 1.08 -5.77 15.20
C ARG A 30 1.32 -4.40 14.57
N ILE A 31 1.70 -3.40 15.37
CA ILE A 31 2.06 -2.06 14.87
C ILE A 31 3.31 -2.11 14.01
N VAL A 32 4.34 -2.83 14.47
CA VAL A 32 5.59 -2.99 13.70
C VAL A 32 5.31 -3.73 12.38
N GLU A 33 4.51 -4.79 12.39
CA GLU A 33 4.06 -5.47 11.17
C GLU A 33 3.33 -4.52 10.22
N LYS A 34 2.34 -3.76 10.70
CA LYS A 34 1.62 -2.76 9.87
C LYS A 34 2.56 -1.71 9.29
N SER A 35 3.54 -1.26 10.07
CA SER A 35 4.50 -0.26 9.62
C SER A 35 5.43 -0.84 8.55
N LEU A 36 5.93 -2.06 8.73
CA LEU A 36 6.73 -2.77 7.72
C LEU A 36 5.92 -3.09 6.45
N GLU A 37 4.64 -3.44 6.60
CA GLU A 37 3.71 -3.60 5.48
C GLU A 37 3.55 -2.30 4.70
N ASN A 38 3.42 -1.16 5.39
CA ASN A 38 3.30 0.15 4.77
C ASN A 38 4.62 0.62 4.11
N THR A 39 5.77 0.27 4.69
CA THR A 39 7.09 0.54 4.11
C THR A 39 7.32 -0.24 2.82
N SER A 40 6.74 -1.45 2.72
CA SER A 40 6.67 -2.16 1.45
C SER A 40 5.68 -1.46 0.51
N GLY A 41 6.19 -0.56 -0.33
CA GLY A 41 5.38 0.16 -1.32
C GLY A 41 4.50 -0.77 -2.17
N VAL A 42 4.96 -2.01 -2.42
CA VAL A 42 4.17 -3.05 -3.09
C VAL A 42 2.97 -3.48 -2.24
N LEU A 43 3.14 -3.78 -0.95
CA LEU A 43 2.04 -4.20 -0.08
C LEU A 43 1.05 -3.05 0.17
N PHE A 44 1.57 -1.83 0.34
CA PHE A 44 0.75 -0.62 0.44
C PHE A 44 -0.18 -0.45 -0.77
N ILE A 45 0.38 -0.49 -2.00
CA ILE A 45 -0.41 -0.43 -3.23
C ILE A 45 -1.42 -1.57 -3.28
N LYS A 46 -1.01 -2.80 -2.94
CA LYS A 46 -1.94 -3.95 -2.92
C LYS A 46 -3.14 -3.70 -2.00
N LYS A 47 -2.92 -3.15 -0.82
CA LYS A 47 -3.96 -2.92 0.19
C LYS A 47 -4.92 -1.81 -0.24
N ILE A 48 -4.40 -0.68 -0.73
CA ILE A 48 -5.24 0.42 -1.24
C ILE A 48 -6.07 -0.03 -2.43
N SER A 49 -5.48 -0.75 -3.39
CA SER A 49 -6.23 -1.29 -4.53
C SER A 49 -7.36 -2.20 -4.07
N SER A 50 -7.11 -3.09 -3.09
CA SER A 50 -8.17 -3.96 -2.55
C SER A 50 -9.25 -3.17 -1.81
N THR A 51 -8.90 -2.15 -1.02
CA THR A 51 -9.86 -1.30 -0.31
C THR A 51 -10.74 -0.49 -1.27
N LEU A 52 -10.19 -0.06 -2.40
CA LEU A 52 -10.90 0.72 -3.42
C LEU A 52 -11.51 -0.16 -4.52
N ASN A 53 -11.44 -1.49 -4.38
CA ASN A 53 -11.88 -2.47 -5.39
C ASN A 53 -11.31 -2.20 -6.80
N LEU A 54 -10.04 -1.78 -6.87
CA LEU A 54 -9.32 -1.50 -8.10
C LEU A 54 -8.57 -2.74 -8.57
N GLU A 55 -8.61 -3.00 -9.87
CA GLU A 55 -7.72 -3.97 -10.51
C GLU A 55 -6.27 -3.50 -10.41
N ARG A 56 -5.35 -4.45 -10.21
CA ARG A 56 -3.92 -4.17 -10.10
C ARG A 56 -3.10 -5.24 -10.79
N GLU A 57 -2.11 -4.79 -11.55
CA GLU A 57 -1.13 -5.65 -12.22
C GLU A 57 0.28 -5.19 -11.84
N ILE A 58 1.17 -6.14 -11.54
CA ILE A 58 2.60 -5.83 -11.34
C ILE A 58 3.27 -5.92 -12.71
N VAL A 59 3.68 -4.77 -13.23
CA VAL A 59 4.27 -4.67 -14.57
C VAL A 59 5.77 -4.44 -14.47
N SER A 60 6.55 -5.16 -15.28
CA SER A 60 7.99 -4.90 -15.43
C SER A 60 8.22 -3.56 -16.13
N PRO A 61 9.26 -2.77 -15.76
CA PRO A 61 9.58 -1.51 -16.43
C PRO A 61 9.69 -1.62 -17.96
N LYS A 62 10.13 -2.78 -18.48
CA LYS A 62 10.27 -3.06 -19.92
C LYS A 62 8.92 -3.15 -20.65
N ASP A 63 7.84 -3.46 -19.95
CA ASP A 63 6.50 -3.64 -20.51
C ASP A 63 5.63 -2.39 -20.39
N VAL A 64 6.03 -1.42 -19.54
CA VAL A 64 5.35 -0.11 -19.40
C VAL A 64 5.12 0.59 -20.75
N PRO A 65 6.09 0.64 -21.69
CA PRO A 65 5.85 1.26 -23.00
C PRO A 65 4.78 0.55 -23.84
N LYS A 66 4.63 -0.77 -23.70
CA LYS A 66 3.62 -1.56 -24.43
C LYS A 66 2.22 -1.30 -23.88
N ILE A 67 2.09 -1.17 -22.56
CA ILE A 67 0.83 -0.84 -21.91
C ILE A 67 0.42 0.59 -22.24
N ARG A 68 1.33 1.56 -22.10
CA ARG A 68 1.05 2.97 -22.47
C ARG A 68 0.59 3.13 -23.90
N LYS A 69 1.10 2.32 -24.84
CA LYS A 69 0.64 2.31 -26.23
C LYS A 69 -0.84 1.90 -26.37
N LYS A 70 -1.37 1.02 -25.50
CA LYS A 70 -2.79 0.62 -25.53
C LYS A 70 -3.73 1.72 -25.03
N VAL A 71 -3.24 2.63 -24.20
CA VAL A 71 -4.01 3.72 -23.57
C VAL A 71 -3.73 5.08 -24.22
N ARG A 72 -3.04 5.09 -25.38
CA ARG A 72 -2.57 6.32 -26.05
C ARG A 72 -3.67 7.31 -26.39
N ASP A 73 -4.87 6.80 -26.66
CA ASP A 73 -6.01 7.60 -27.09
C ASP A 73 -6.90 8.03 -25.91
N VAL A 74 -6.55 7.62 -24.68
CA VAL A 74 -7.28 8.00 -23.47
C VAL A 74 -6.57 9.19 -22.83
N LYS A 75 -7.20 10.36 -22.87
CA LYS A 75 -6.71 11.55 -22.18
C LYS A 75 -7.06 11.47 -20.70
N ALA A 76 -6.07 11.69 -19.85
CA ALA A 76 -6.27 11.64 -18.40
C ALA A 76 -7.33 12.65 -17.94
N GLU A 77 -7.42 13.81 -18.62
CA GLU A 77 -8.40 14.85 -18.33
C GLU A 77 -9.84 14.39 -18.55
N GLU A 78 -10.09 13.60 -19.61
CA GLU A 78 -11.42 13.10 -19.97
C GLU A 78 -11.91 12.08 -18.93
N VAL A 79 -11.05 11.13 -18.55
CA VAL A 79 -11.36 10.13 -17.52
C VAL A 79 -11.64 10.77 -16.16
N VAL A 80 -10.84 11.77 -15.76
CA VAL A 80 -11.05 12.47 -14.49
C VAL A 80 -12.34 13.27 -14.50
N ARG A 81 -12.72 13.86 -15.63
CA ARG A 81 -13.99 14.58 -15.78
C ARG A 81 -15.19 13.62 -15.62
N GLU A 82 -15.18 12.49 -16.33
CA GLU A 82 -16.25 11.48 -16.24
C GLU A 82 -16.44 10.97 -14.81
N ILE A 83 -15.35 10.68 -14.08
CA ILE A 83 -15.41 10.22 -12.68
C ILE A 83 -15.98 11.29 -11.74
N ARG A 84 -15.75 12.58 -12.03
CA ARG A 84 -16.31 13.68 -11.22
C ARG A 84 -17.80 13.87 -11.48
N GLU A 85 -18.22 13.78 -12.74
CA GLU A 85 -19.62 13.95 -13.14
C GLU A 85 -20.49 12.78 -12.67
N SER A 86 -19.96 11.56 -12.62
CA SER A 86 -20.66 10.34 -12.14
C SER A 86 -20.79 10.22 -10.61
N ARG A 87 -20.30 11.20 -9.84
CA ARG A 87 -20.47 11.29 -8.38
C ARG A 87 -21.64 12.19 -7.96
N VAL A 88 -22.37 12.77 -8.91
CA VAL A 88 -23.59 13.58 -8.71
C VAL A 88 -24.82 12.69 -8.89
#